data_AF-A0A3D3HIL2-F1
#
_entry.id   AF-A0A3D3HIL2-F1
#
_cell.length_a   1.000
_cell.length_b   1.000
_cell.length_c   1.000
_cell.angle_alpha   90.00
_cell.angle_beta   90.00
_cell.angle_gamma   90.00
#
_symmetry.space_group_name_H-M   'P 1'
#
loop_
_entity.id
_entity.type
_entity.pdbx_description
1 polymer ?
#
loop_
_entity_poly.entity_id
_entity_poly.type
_entity_poly.pdbx_seq_one_letter_code
_entity_poly.pdbx_strand_id
1 'polypeptide(L)'
;MKNVTKPFIMASVLLLLLPLVMLLTGWRWQPAGDDDLLRGLWYLTNTAANPLAIIVSVFFCLLFIGLFPGSRKQAVRLAAMMLIVIAAGQGIKVVMKNTLQEPRPYVAWLAQQHIVTETDFYALSRPERAQLLENRLSNHYQIPAWQLKHWQSETGYAFPSGHALFAGAWSMLLFAFFWAQRRTGIAMVILLWGILAQYSRMVLGMHWPSDIIMSVIINGLLVGGLFLWLNNQSRKAVL
;
A
#
# COMPACT_ATOMS: atom_id res chain seq x y z
N MET A 1 -23.81 -4.43 15.93
CA MET A 1 -23.00 -4.82 14.75
C MET A 1 -22.32 -6.15 15.05
N LYS A 2 -22.11 -7.01 14.05
CA LYS A 2 -21.29 -8.22 14.25
C LYS A 2 -19.87 -7.82 14.67
N ASN A 3 -19.21 -8.65 15.49
CA ASN A 3 -17.88 -8.35 16.01
C ASN A 3 -16.83 -8.32 14.88
N VAL A 4 -16.43 -7.12 14.46
CA VAL A 4 -15.40 -6.89 13.42
C VAL A 4 -13.98 -6.89 13.98
N THR A 5 -13.80 -6.95 15.30
CA THR A 5 -12.48 -6.86 15.95
C THR A 5 -11.60 -8.06 15.64
N LYS A 6 -12.11 -9.31 15.74
CA LYS A 6 -11.31 -10.50 15.42
C LYS A 6 -10.89 -10.53 13.95
N PRO A 7 -11.80 -10.31 12.97
CA PRO A 7 -11.42 -10.23 11.57
C PRO A 7 -10.43 -9.10 11.24
N PHE A 8 -10.56 -7.94 11.89
CA PHE A 8 -9.61 -6.85 11.78
C PHE A 8 -8.21 -7.25 12.22
N ILE A 9 -8.08 -7.84 13.41
CA ILE A 9 -6.78 -8.32 13.92
C ILE A 9 -6.19 -9.36 12.95
N MET A 10 -7.01 -10.28 12.46
CA MET A 10 -6.59 -11.27 11.47
C MET A 10 -6.05 -10.62 10.19
N ALA A 11 -6.76 -9.64 9.60
CA ALA A 11 -6.26 -8.92 8.43
C ALA A 11 -4.93 -8.21 8.72
N SER A 12 -4.81 -7.56 9.87
CA SER A 12 -3.59 -6.86 10.27
C SER A 12 -2.40 -7.79 10.41
N VAL A 13 -2.58 -8.95 11.06
CA VAL A 13 -1.53 -9.98 11.15
C VAL A 13 -1.15 -10.49 9.77
N LEU A 14 -2.14 -10.88 8.95
CA LEU A 14 -1.87 -11.45 7.62
C LEU A 14 -1.15 -10.46 6.68
N LEU A 15 -1.47 -9.16 6.76
CA LEU A 15 -0.76 -8.11 6.02
C LEU A 15 0.67 -7.89 6.53
N LEU A 16 0.94 -8.13 7.83
CA LEU A 16 2.28 -8.01 8.41
C LEU A 16 3.17 -9.23 8.11
N LEU A 17 2.61 -10.43 7.94
CA LEU A 17 3.39 -11.66 7.83
C LEU A 17 4.45 -11.58 6.73
N LEU A 18 4.05 -11.24 5.51
CA LEU A 18 4.95 -11.23 4.36
C LEU A 18 6.12 -10.23 4.54
N PRO A 19 5.91 -8.93 4.82
CA PRO A 19 7.02 -8.02 5.00
C PRO A 19 7.85 -8.35 6.25
N LEU A 20 7.28 -8.92 7.32
CA LEU A 20 8.06 -9.41 8.46
C LEU A 20 9.00 -10.56 8.07
N VAL A 21 8.50 -11.54 7.30
CA VAL A 21 9.35 -12.64 6.80
C VAL A 21 10.49 -12.09 5.95
N MET A 22 10.20 -11.16 5.03
CA MET A 22 11.23 -10.54 4.18
C MET A 22 12.25 -9.75 5.01
N LEU A 23 11.81 -9.05 6.06
CA LEU A 23 12.71 -8.34 6.97
C LEU A 23 13.61 -9.30 7.75
N LEU A 24 13.02 -10.35 8.36
CA LEU A 24 13.72 -11.29 9.24
C LEU A 24 14.69 -12.22 8.50
N THR A 25 14.40 -12.51 7.22
CA THR A 25 15.29 -13.29 6.36
C THR A 25 16.44 -12.46 5.78
N GLY A 26 16.47 -11.15 6.04
CA GLY A 26 17.47 -10.25 5.46
C GLY A 26 17.33 -10.09 3.95
N TRP A 27 16.13 -10.29 3.40
CA TRP A 27 15.88 -10.18 1.98
C TRP A 27 16.28 -8.78 1.47
N ARG A 28 17.00 -8.76 0.34
CA ARG A 28 17.41 -7.54 -0.36
C ARG A 28 16.93 -7.61 -1.80
N TRP A 29 16.44 -6.48 -2.30
CA TRP A 29 16.02 -6.37 -3.69
C TRP A 29 17.21 -6.46 -4.65
N GLN A 30 17.03 -7.17 -5.76
CA GLN A 30 17.95 -7.23 -6.90
C GLN A 30 17.12 -7.21 -8.19
N PRO A 31 17.66 -6.70 -9.32
CA PRO A 31 16.95 -6.72 -10.58
C PRO A 31 16.80 -8.14 -11.10
N ALA A 32 15.60 -8.49 -11.58
CA ALA A 32 15.29 -9.81 -12.12
C ALA A 32 15.21 -9.83 -13.67
N GLY A 33 15.49 -8.70 -14.34
CA GLY A 33 15.32 -8.59 -15.78
C GLY A 33 13.85 -8.44 -16.21
N ASP A 34 13.56 -8.79 -17.46
CA ASP A 34 12.20 -8.75 -18.00
C ASP A 34 11.42 -10.01 -17.59
N ASP A 35 10.67 -9.88 -16.51
CA ASP A 35 9.90 -10.97 -15.89
C ASP A 35 8.39 -10.68 -15.94
N ASP A 36 7.62 -11.66 -16.42
CA ASP A 36 6.16 -11.54 -16.59
C ASP A 36 5.40 -11.37 -15.28
N LEU A 37 5.86 -12.02 -14.21
CA LEU A 37 5.25 -11.88 -12.90
C LEU A 37 5.47 -10.47 -12.36
N LEU A 38 6.68 -9.89 -12.53
CA LEU A 38 6.96 -8.51 -12.15
C LEU A 38 6.14 -7.50 -12.97
N ARG A 39 5.95 -7.74 -14.27
CA ARG A 39 5.03 -6.95 -15.11
C ARG A 39 3.59 -7.03 -14.59
N GLY A 40 3.10 -8.22 -14.27
CA GLY A 40 1.79 -8.42 -13.67
C GLY A 40 1.63 -7.69 -12.34
N LEU A 41 2.64 -7.75 -11.48
CA LEU A 41 2.68 -7.03 -10.20
C LEU A 41 2.75 -5.51 -10.38
N TRP A 42 3.39 -5.04 -11.46
CA TRP A 42 3.38 -3.62 -11.84
C TRP A 42 1.98 -3.15 -12.25
N TYR A 43 1.24 -3.92 -13.06
CA TYR A 43 -0.16 -3.60 -13.34
C TYR A 43 -1.02 -3.62 -12.07
N LEU A 44 -0.81 -4.61 -11.20
CA LEU A 44 -1.52 -4.73 -9.93
C LEU A 44 -1.23 -3.53 -9.01
N THR A 45 0.03 -3.13 -8.84
CA THR A 45 0.35 -1.97 -7.98
C THR A 45 -0.27 -0.69 -8.50
N ASN A 46 -0.41 -0.52 -9.82
CA ASN A 46 -1.03 0.66 -10.40
C ASN A 46 -2.51 0.80 -10.00
N THR A 47 -3.21 -0.29 -9.66
CA THR A 47 -4.59 -0.22 -9.13
C THR A 47 -4.67 0.49 -7.77
N ALA A 48 -3.56 0.50 -7.01
CA ALA A 48 -3.43 1.22 -5.74
C ALA A 48 -2.74 2.59 -5.90
N ALA A 49 -2.51 3.04 -7.15
CA ALA A 49 -1.87 4.30 -7.50
C ALA A 49 -2.88 5.30 -8.09
N ASN A 50 -2.61 6.59 -7.98
CA ASN A 50 -3.39 7.59 -8.72
C ASN A 50 -3.10 7.51 -10.23
N PRO A 51 -4.11 7.64 -11.11
CA PRO A 51 -5.52 7.94 -10.81
C PRO A 51 -6.41 6.73 -10.52
N LEU A 52 -5.97 5.48 -10.79
CA LEU A 52 -6.80 4.27 -10.65
C LEU A 52 -7.31 4.03 -9.22
N ALA A 53 -6.58 4.48 -8.20
CA ALA A 53 -7.00 4.43 -6.80
C ALA A 53 -8.36 5.11 -6.56
N ILE A 54 -8.71 6.14 -7.34
CA ILE A 54 -10.02 6.79 -7.28
C ILE A 54 -11.11 5.81 -7.75
N ILE A 55 -10.89 5.17 -8.90
CA ILE A 55 -11.83 4.19 -9.47
C ILE A 55 -12.01 3.00 -8.52
N VAL A 56 -10.90 2.47 -7.98
CA VAL A 56 -10.93 1.37 -7.00
C VAL A 56 -11.68 1.78 -5.73
N SER A 57 -11.48 3.01 -5.23
CA SER A 57 -12.21 3.51 -4.06
C SER A 57 -13.71 3.62 -4.32
N VAL A 58 -14.11 4.11 -5.49
CA VAL A 58 -15.53 4.18 -5.89
C VAL A 58 -16.10 2.77 -5.98
N PHE A 59 -15.41 1.84 -6.65
CA PHE A 59 -15.84 0.45 -6.76
C PHE A 59 -16.02 -0.19 -5.38
N PHE A 60 -15.05 -0.06 -4.48
CA PHE A 60 -15.15 -0.61 -3.12
C PHE A 60 -16.25 0.03 -2.28
N CYS A 61 -16.48 1.35 -2.40
CA CYS A 61 -17.62 2.00 -1.77
C CYS A 61 -18.95 1.46 -2.28
N LEU A 62 -19.12 1.33 -3.60
CA LEU A 62 -20.35 0.79 -4.20
C LEU A 62 -20.58 -0.67 -3.82
N LEU A 63 -19.52 -1.49 -3.87
CA LEU A 63 -19.53 -2.88 -3.44
C LEU A 63 -19.94 -2.99 -1.97
N PHE A 64 -19.32 -2.20 -1.10
CA PHE A 64 -19.64 -2.18 0.32
C PHE A 64 -21.10 -1.77 0.56
N ILE A 65 -21.56 -0.70 -0.07
CA ILE A 65 -22.94 -0.20 0.08
C ILE A 65 -23.96 -1.24 -0.42
N GLY A 66 -23.73 -1.85 -1.58
CA GLY A 66 -24.64 -2.82 -2.18
C GLY A 66 -24.73 -4.14 -1.41
N LEU A 67 -23.66 -4.51 -0.70
CA LEU A 67 -23.59 -5.76 0.07
C LEU A 67 -23.86 -5.56 1.57
N PHE A 68 -23.98 -4.32 2.05
CA PHE A 68 -24.21 -4.03 3.46
C PHE A 68 -25.63 -4.48 3.88
N PRO A 69 -25.77 -5.30 4.95
CA PRO A 69 -27.07 -5.85 5.35
C PRO A 69 -27.99 -4.87 6.10
N GLY A 70 -27.46 -3.72 6.54
CA GLY A 70 -28.23 -2.70 7.26
C GLY A 70 -28.87 -1.66 6.33
N SER A 71 -29.29 -0.53 6.90
CA SER A 71 -29.92 0.52 6.08
C SER A 71 -28.92 1.18 5.13
N ARG A 72 -29.38 1.60 3.95
CA ARG A 72 -28.54 2.31 2.96
C ARG A 72 -27.91 3.59 3.55
N LYS A 73 -28.63 4.29 4.44
CA LYS A 73 -28.10 5.47 5.16
C LYS A 73 -26.90 5.09 6.04
N GLN A 74 -26.97 3.98 6.77
CA GLN A 74 -25.84 3.48 7.56
C GLN A 74 -24.68 3.05 6.68
N ALA A 75 -24.96 2.35 5.57
CA ALA A 75 -23.94 1.90 4.62
C ALA A 75 -23.15 3.08 4.02
N VAL A 76 -23.85 4.11 3.54
CA VAL A 76 -23.24 5.33 3.00
C VAL A 76 -22.42 6.06 4.05
N ARG A 77 -22.94 6.19 5.28
CA ARG A 77 -22.20 6.81 6.39
C ARG A 77 -20.90 6.05 6.68
N LEU A 78 -20.93 4.72 6.75
CA LEU A 78 -19.74 3.90 6.97
C LEU A 78 -18.76 4.00 5.81
N ALA A 79 -19.22 3.99 4.56
CA ALA A 79 -18.38 4.19 3.38
C ALA A 79 -17.67 5.56 3.40
N ALA A 80 -18.38 6.63 3.78
CA ALA A 80 -17.78 7.95 3.95
C ALA A 80 -16.70 7.96 5.03
N MET A 81 -16.93 7.27 6.16
CA MET A 81 -15.92 7.12 7.21
C MET A 81 -14.70 6.32 6.76
N MET A 82 -14.89 5.29 5.93
CA MET A 82 -13.77 4.57 5.30
C MET A 82 -12.94 5.50 4.43
N LEU A 83 -13.57 6.32 3.59
CA LEU A 83 -12.87 7.30 2.76
C LEU A 83 -12.08 8.31 3.59
N ILE A 84 -12.62 8.76 4.73
CA ILE A 84 -11.89 9.63 5.67
C ILE A 84 -10.64 8.93 6.20
N VAL A 85 -10.72 7.64 6.54
CA VAL A 85 -9.55 6.85 6.98
C VAL A 85 -8.51 6.73 5.86
N ILE A 86 -8.93 6.43 4.62
CA ILE A 86 -8.03 6.36 3.46
C ILE A 86 -7.33 7.72 3.24
N ALA A 87 -8.10 8.81 3.28
CA ALA A 87 -7.58 10.17 3.11
C ALA A 87 -6.61 10.55 4.23
N ALA A 88 -6.92 10.21 5.48
CA ALA A 88 -6.03 10.44 6.62
C ALA A 88 -4.70 9.71 6.46
N GLY A 89 -4.71 8.44 6.02
CA GLY A 89 -3.48 7.70 5.73
C GLY A 89 -2.62 8.37 4.64
N GLN A 90 -3.23 8.83 3.55
CA GLN A 90 -2.51 9.58 2.51
C GLN A 90 -1.99 10.94 3.01
N GLY A 91 -2.73 11.61 3.90
CA GLY A 91 -2.27 12.84 4.56
C GLY A 91 -1.03 12.60 5.43
N ILE A 92 -1.04 11.54 6.25
CA ILE A 92 0.12 11.13 7.08
C ILE A 92 1.35 10.88 6.21
N LYS A 93 1.20 10.18 5.08
CA LYS A 93 2.29 9.98 4.11
C LYS A 93 2.90 11.29 3.64
N VAL A 94 2.09 12.30 3.31
CA VAL A 94 2.59 13.60 2.84
C VAL A 94 3.44 14.27 3.92
N VAL A 95 3.01 14.21 5.18
CA VAL A 95 3.77 14.75 6.31
C VAL A 95 5.08 13.99 6.52
N MET A 96 5.02 12.65 6.58
CA MET A 96 6.19 11.81 6.88
C MET A 96 7.25 11.84 5.78
N LYS A 97 6.86 12.04 4.51
CA LYS A 97 7.80 12.17 3.39
C LYS A 97 8.74 13.37 3.50
N ASN A 98 8.41 14.34 4.36
CA ASN A 98 9.26 15.50 4.60
C ASN A 98 10.18 15.30 5.82
N THR A 99 10.06 14.18 6.53
CA THR A 99 10.78 13.93 7.79
C THR A 99 11.84 12.83 7.65
N LEU A 100 11.56 11.79 6.86
CA LEU A 100 12.45 10.62 6.73
C LEU A 100 12.97 10.47 5.30
N GLN A 101 14.29 10.56 5.16
CA GLN A 101 15.01 10.57 3.89
C GLN A 101 15.70 9.22 3.62
N GLU A 102 14.92 8.15 3.53
CA GLU A 102 15.44 6.80 3.27
C GLU A 102 15.53 6.51 1.76
N PRO A 103 16.70 6.06 1.26
CA PRO A 103 16.88 5.68 -0.14
C PRO A 103 16.01 4.48 -0.50
N ARG A 104 15.48 4.46 -1.73
CA ARG A 104 14.76 3.29 -2.23
C ARG A 104 15.72 2.14 -2.52
N PRO A 105 15.25 0.87 -2.43
CA PRO A 105 16.09 -0.29 -2.75
C PRO A 105 16.76 -0.21 -4.12
N TYR A 106 16.07 0.29 -5.16
CA TYR A 106 16.71 0.45 -6.48
C TYR A 106 17.83 1.51 -6.46
N VAL A 107 17.72 2.58 -5.67
CA VAL A 107 18.76 3.61 -5.57
C VAL A 107 19.98 3.06 -4.83
N ALA A 108 19.76 2.30 -3.75
CA ALA A 108 20.83 1.61 -3.06
C ALA A 108 21.56 0.62 -3.99
N TRP A 109 20.81 -0.10 -4.85
CA TRP A 109 21.42 -0.96 -5.87
C TRP A 109 22.22 -0.15 -6.91
N LEU A 110 21.72 1.00 -7.40
CA LEU A 110 22.48 1.86 -8.31
C LEU A 110 23.80 2.34 -7.70
N ALA A 111 23.80 2.64 -6.40
CA ALA A 111 25.02 3.00 -5.66
C ALA A 111 26.00 1.82 -5.56
N GLN A 112 25.51 0.61 -5.31
CA GLN A 112 26.32 -0.61 -5.31
C GLN A 112 26.93 -0.92 -6.68
N GLN A 113 26.24 -0.59 -7.77
CA GLN A 113 26.76 -0.75 -9.14
C GLN A 113 27.64 0.43 -9.60
N HIS A 114 27.95 1.39 -8.71
CA HIS A 114 28.72 2.58 -9.03
C HIS A 114 28.13 3.46 -10.16
N ILE A 115 26.80 3.39 -10.38
CA ILE A 115 26.12 4.17 -11.43
C ILE A 115 25.88 5.62 -10.98
N VAL A 116 25.42 5.79 -9.74
CA VAL A 116 25.23 7.06 -9.04
C VAL A 116 25.22 6.80 -7.53
N THR A 117 25.82 7.67 -6.73
CA THR A 117 25.72 7.57 -5.27
C THR A 117 24.33 7.97 -4.78
N GLU A 118 23.93 7.51 -3.59
CA GLU A 118 22.63 7.90 -3.01
C GLU A 118 22.56 9.43 -2.80
N THR A 119 23.65 10.03 -2.33
CA THR A 119 23.75 11.48 -2.10
C THR A 119 23.60 12.28 -3.39
N ASP A 120 24.29 11.88 -4.47
CA ASP A 120 24.21 12.58 -5.75
C ASP A 120 22.81 12.43 -6.37
N PHE A 121 22.20 11.25 -6.24
CA PHE A 121 20.85 11.02 -6.72
C PHE A 121 19.83 11.93 -6.02
N TYR A 122 19.92 12.04 -4.68
CA TYR A 122 18.98 12.85 -3.91
C TYR A 122 19.30 14.35 -3.87
N ALA A 123 20.49 14.78 -4.29
CA ALA A 123 20.83 16.19 -4.49
C ALA A 123 20.06 16.82 -5.67
N LEU A 124 19.68 16.00 -6.67
CA LEU A 124 18.92 16.45 -7.84
C LEU A 124 17.43 16.67 -7.53
N SER A 125 16.75 17.49 -8.34
CA SER A 125 15.28 17.59 -8.33
C SER A 125 14.63 16.32 -8.91
N ARG A 126 13.32 16.11 -8.64
CA ARG A 126 12.63 14.89 -9.13
C ARG A 126 12.66 14.72 -10.66
N PRO A 127 12.46 15.77 -11.49
CA PRO A 127 12.60 15.64 -12.94
C PRO A 127 14.02 15.27 -13.36
N GLU A 128 15.04 15.89 -12.74
CA GLU A 128 16.45 15.59 -13.04
C GLU A 128 16.82 14.16 -12.66
N ARG A 129 16.30 13.64 -11.54
CA ARG A 129 16.44 12.21 -11.17
C ARG A 129 15.87 11.29 -12.24
N ALA A 130 14.68 11.60 -12.76
CA ALA A 130 14.05 10.80 -13.80
C ALA A 130 14.88 10.83 -15.10
N GLN A 131 15.41 11.99 -15.47
CA GLN A 131 16.30 12.13 -16.63
C GLN A 131 17.64 11.41 -16.43
N LEU A 132 18.21 11.46 -15.22
CA LEU A 132 19.42 10.71 -14.88
C LEU A 132 19.21 9.21 -15.06
N LEU A 133 18.08 8.68 -14.58
CA LEU A 133 17.71 7.26 -14.78
C LEU A 133 17.59 6.93 -16.27
N GLU A 134 16.93 7.78 -17.06
CA GLU A 134 16.83 7.59 -18.52
C GLU A 134 18.22 7.49 -19.14
N ASN A 135 19.08 8.49 -18.90
CA ASN A 135 20.38 8.61 -19.53
C ASN A 135 21.33 7.45 -19.17
N ARG A 136 21.20 6.89 -17.96
CA ARG A 136 22.10 5.86 -17.45
C ARG A 136 21.61 4.44 -17.70
N LEU A 137 20.29 4.23 -17.83
CA LEU A 137 19.70 2.89 -17.76
C LEU A 137 18.86 2.49 -18.99
N SER A 138 18.62 3.38 -19.95
CA SER A 138 17.75 3.09 -21.11
C SER A 138 18.23 1.88 -21.95
N ASN A 139 19.51 1.54 -21.92
CA ASN A 139 20.08 0.35 -22.59
C ASN A 139 20.60 -0.71 -21.61
N HIS A 140 20.17 -0.69 -20.34
CA HIS A 140 20.68 -1.60 -19.32
C HIS A 140 19.99 -2.98 -19.38
N TYR A 141 20.77 -4.04 -19.63
CA TYR A 141 20.24 -5.40 -19.85
C TYR A 141 19.38 -5.98 -18.72
N GLN A 142 19.64 -5.58 -17.46
CA GLN A 142 18.87 -6.05 -16.30
C GLN A 142 17.61 -5.23 -16.00
N ILE A 143 17.44 -4.04 -16.62
CA ILE A 143 16.35 -3.12 -16.31
C ILE A 143 15.46 -2.95 -17.55
N PRO A 144 14.33 -3.64 -17.64
CA PRO A 144 13.43 -3.48 -18.77
C PRO A 144 12.78 -2.09 -18.80
N ALA A 145 12.41 -1.62 -19.98
CA ALA A 145 11.88 -0.28 -20.21
C ALA A 145 10.64 0.05 -19.34
N TRP A 146 9.78 -0.94 -19.08
CA TRP A 146 8.60 -0.75 -18.24
C TRP A 146 8.99 -0.48 -16.76
N GLN A 147 10.06 -1.10 -16.26
CA GLN A 147 10.55 -0.91 -14.90
C GLN A 147 11.27 0.43 -14.77
N LEU A 148 12.07 0.81 -15.78
CA LEU A 148 12.69 2.13 -15.84
C LEU A 148 11.64 3.25 -15.78
N LYS A 149 10.59 3.14 -16.61
CA LYS A 149 9.46 4.06 -16.60
C LYS A 149 8.77 4.13 -15.24
N HIS A 150 8.62 2.98 -14.57
CA HIS A 150 8.08 2.96 -13.21
C HIS A 150 8.96 3.77 -12.23
N TRP A 151 10.27 3.55 -12.23
CA TRP A 151 11.20 4.25 -11.34
C TRP A 151 11.22 5.77 -11.58
N GLN A 152 11.18 6.20 -12.84
CA GLN A 152 11.11 7.62 -13.22
C GLN A 152 9.90 8.35 -12.63
N SER A 153 8.76 7.64 -12.53
CA SER A 153 7.55 8.21 -11.92
C SER A 153 7.58 8.30 -10.38
N GLU A 154 8.56 7.66 -9.74
CA GLU A 154 8.57 7.43 -8.29
C GLU A 154 9.93 7.76 -7.64
N THR A 155 10.61 8.83 -8.10
CA THR A 155 11.97 9.22 -7.67
C THR A 155 12.11 9.85 -6.28
N GLY A 156 11.02 9.92 -5.51
CA GLY A 156 11.05 10.40 -4.12
C GLY A 156 11.67 9.40 -3.14
N TYR A 157 11.86 9.82 -1.88
CA TYR A 157 12.24 8.93 -0.79
C TYR A 157 11.22 7.80 -0.58
N ALA A 158 11.72 6.68 -0.04
CA ALA A 158 10.99 5.43 0.10
C ALA A 158 9.87 5.55 1.15
N PHE A 159 10.13 6.18 2.28
CA PHE A 159 9.25 6.08 3.43
C PHE A 159 8.13 7.14 3.48
N PRO A 160 6.89 6.81 3.93
CA PRO A 160 6.27 5.49 3.96
C PRO A 160 5.64 5.14 2.60
N SER A 161 5.17 3.90 2.45
CA SER A 161 4.55 3.45 1.21
C SER A 161 3.09 3.88 1.08
N GLY A 162 2.81 4.83 0.19
CA GLY A 162 1.44 5.27 -0.11
C GLY A 162 0.54 4.17 -0.68
N HIS A 163 1.10 3.26 -1.47
CA HIS A 163 0.39 2.10 -2.01
C HIS A 163 0.01 1.13 -0.91
N ALA A 164 0.93 0.84 0.02
CA ALA A 164 0.66 -0.03 1.17
C ALA A 164 -0.35 0.60 2.13
N LEU A 165 -0.30 1.93 2.35
CA LEU A 165 -1.30 2.66 3.12
C LEU A 165 -2.69 2.49 2.48
N PHE A 166 -2.83 2.76 1.19
CA PHE A 166 -4.10 2.64 0.47
C PHE A 166 -4.64 1.20 0.47
N ALA A 167 -3.86 0.25 -0.07
CA ALA A 167 -4.31 -1.12 -0.24
C ALA A 167 -4.50 -1.84 1.10
N GLY A 168 -3.61 -1.58 2.07
CA GLY A 168 -3.71 -2.14 3.42
C GLY A 168 -4.95 -1.66 4.16
N ALA A 169 -5.26 -0.36 4.12
CA ALA A 169 -6.44 0.18 4.81
C ALA A 169 -7.74 -0.36 4.23
N TRP A 170 -7.88 -0.37 2.89
CA TRP A 170 -9.03 -0.99 2.23
C TRP A 170 -9.17 -2.47 2.58
N SER A 171 -8.05 -3.20 2.59
CA SER A 171 -8.03 -4.62 2.95
C SER A 171 -8.49 -4.84 4.39
N MET A 172 -7.94 -4.11 5.36
CA MET A 172 -8.37 -4.22 6.76
C MET A 172 -9.86 -3.91 6.95
N LEU A 173 -10.33 -2.81 6.34
CA LEU A 173 -11.72 -2.36 6.47
C LEU A 173 -12.70 -3.37 5.88
N LEU A 174 -12.54 -3.69 4.58
CA LEU A 174 -13.49 -4.52 3.86
C LEU A 174 -13.38 -5.98 4.27
N PHE A 175 -12.18 -6.50 4.55
CA PHE A 175 -12.03 -7.83 5.10
C PHE A 175 -12.79 -7.97 6.40
N ALA A 176 -12.64 -7.01 7.32
CA ALA A 176 -13.29 -7.11 8.62
C ALA A 176 -14.82 -7.11 8.51
N PHE A 177 -15.38 -6.22 7.68
CA PHE A 177 -16.82 -6.18 7.46
C PHE A 177 -17.35 -7.40 6.70
N PHE A 178 -16.75 -7.78 5.59
CA PHE A 178 -17.24 -8.90 4.77
C PHE A 178 -17.05 -10.25 5.44
N TRP A 179 -15.96 -10.43 6.18
CA TRP A 179 -15.76 -11.63 7.00
C TRP A 179 -16.83 -11.77 8.08
N ALA A 180 -17.11 -10.68 8.82
CA ALA A 180 -18.19 -10.68 9.80
C ALA A 180 -19.55 -10.97 9.14
N GLN A 181 -19.78 -10.49 7.92
CA GLN A 181 -20.97 -10.78 7.12
C GLN A 181 -21.02 -12.20 6.53
N ARG A 182 -20.04 -13.08 6.82
CA ARG A 182 -19.90 -14.43 6.24
C ARG A 182 -19.66 -14.44 4.72
N ARG A 183 -19.26 -13.30 4.13
CA ARG A 183 -18.86 -13.16 2.73
C ARG A 183 -17.35 -13.41 2.58
N THR A 184 -16.87 -14.57 3.05
CA THR A 184 -15.44 -14.86 3.21
C THR A 184 -14.67 -14.89 1.88
N GLY A 185 -15.28 -15.35 0.79
CA GLY A 185 -14.64 -15.34 -0.54
C GLY A 185 -14.26 -13.92 -0.99
N ILE A 186 -15.20 -12.97 -0.90
CA ILE A 186 -14.94 -11.56 -1.25
C ILE A 186 -13.87 -10.97 -0.32
N ALA A 187 -13.97 -11.24 0.99
CA ALA A 187 -12.98 -10.78 1.97
C ALA A 187 -11.57 -11.27 1.59
N MET A 188 -11.41 -12.55 1.28
CA MET A 188 -10.11 -13.15 0.92
C MET A 188 -9.55 -12.58 -0.37
N VAL A 189 -10.37 -12.35 -1.40
CA VAL A 189 -9.91 -11.71 -2.66
C VAL A 189 -9.36 -10.31 -2.41
N ILE A 190 -10.05 -9.51 -1.60
CA ILE A 190 -9.60 -8.16 -1.27
C ILE A 190 -8.31 -8.20 -0.42
N LEU A 191 -8.23 -9.11 0.55
CA LEU A 191 -7.01 -9.28 1.35
C LEU A 191 -5.82 -9.71 0.48
N LEU A 192 -6.02 -10.65 -0.44
CA LEU A 192 -5.00 -11.11 -1.37
C LEU A 192 -4.53 -9.95 -2.27
N TRP A 193 -5.44 -9.14 -2.80
CA TRP A 193 -5.09 -7.92 -3.53
C TRP A 193 -4.22 -6.98 -2.67
N GLY A 194 -4.57 -6.77 -1.40
CA GLY A 194 -3.77 -5.96 -0.47
C GLY A 194 -2.36 -6.52 -0.24
N ILE A 195 -2.23 -7.83 -0.03
CA ILE A 195 -0.94 -8.51 0.14
C ILE A 195 -0.10 -8.38 -1.13
N LEU A 196 -0.67 -8.64 -2.31
CA LEU A 196 0.03 -8.52 -3.59
C LEU A 196 0.43 -7.07 -3.89
N ALA A 197 -0.40 -6.10 -3.52
CA ALA A 197 -0.09 -4.69 -3.68
C ALA A 197 1.06 -4.23 -2.76
N GLN A 198 1.21 -4.84 -1.58
CA GLN A 198 2.38 -4.60 -0.72
C GLN A 198 3.63 -5.32 -1.21
N TYR A 199 3.46 -6.57 -1.65
CA TYR A 199 4.55 -7.38 -2.17
C TYR A 199 5.19 -6.75 -3.39
N SER A 200 4.37 -6.27 -4.34
CA SER A 200 4.84 -5.58 -5.55
C SER A 200 5.75 -4.40 -5.23
N ARG A 201 5.50 -3.67 -4.14
CA ARG A 201 6.36 -2.53 -3.72
C ARG A 201 7.77 -2.97 -3.37
N MET A 202 7.91 -4.14 -2.75
CA MET A 202 9.23 -4.67 -2.38
C MET A 202 9.93 -5.21 -3.63
N VAL A 203 9.29 -6.10 -4.40
CA VAL A 203 9.93 -6.76 -5.55
C VAL A 203 10.17 -5.86 -6.76
N LEU A 204 9.47 -4.72 -6.87
CA LEU A 204 9.77 -3.70 -7.88
C LEU A 204 10.90 -2.74 -7.47
N GLY A 205 11.51 -2.95 -6.30
CA GLY A 205 12.64 -2.17 -5.80
C GLY A 205 12.23 -0.82 -5.21
N MET A 206 10.97 -0.66 -4.83
CA MET A 206 10.40 0.65 -4.49
C MET A 206 10.44 0.96 -3.00
N HIS A 207 10.35 -0.06 -2.15
CA HIS A 207 10.24 0.08 -0.70
C HIS A 207 10.93 -1.06 0.02
N TRP A 208 11.50 -0.76 1.18
CA TRP A 208 12.01 -1.77 2.10
C TRP A 208 10.85 -2.44 2.86
N PRO A 209 11.04 -3.66 3.40
CA PRO A 209 10.02 -4.30 4.22
C PRO A 209 9.59 -3.46 5.43
N SER A 210 10.51 -2.69 6.02
CA SER A 210 10.25 -1.72 7.10
C SER A 210 9.20 -0.67 6.72
N ASP A 211 9.27 -0.11 5.50
CA ASP A 211 8.31 0.87 4.99
C ASP A 211 6.88 0.30 4.95
N ILE A 212 6.78 -0.97 4.54
CA ILE A 212 5.51 -1.68 4.42
C ILE A 212 4.95 -1.99 5.81
N ILE A 213 5.78 -2.50 6.73
CA ILE A 213 5.41 -2.75 8.12
C ILE A 213 4.86 -1.47 8.76
N MET A 214 5.55 -0.34 8.60
CA MET A 214 5.09 0.93 9.15
C MET A 214 3.74 1.35 8.54
N SER A 215 3.57 1.19 7.24
CA SER A 215 2.30 1.49 6.56
C SER A 215 1.15 0.63 7.12
N VAL A 216 1.41 -0.64 7.41
CA VAL A 216 0.44 -1.55 8.03
C VAL A 216 0.14 -1.15 9.48
N ILE A 217 1.14 -0.72 10.26
CA ILE A 217 0.95 -0.20 11.63
C ILE A 217 0.08 1.06 11.62
N ILE A 218 0.38 2.04 10.74
CA ILE A 218 -0.41 3.27 10.60
C ILE A 218 -1.86 2.92 10.25
N ASN A 219 -2.07 2.04 9.28
CA ASN A 219 -3.40 1.56 8.92
C ASN A 219 -4.11 0.88 10.10
N GLY A 220 -3.39 0.04 10.86
CA GLY A 220 -3.91 -0.62 12.05
C GLY A 220 -4.39 0.38 13.11
N LEU A 221 -3.65 1.47 13.32
CA LEU A 221 -4.05 2.53 14.26
C LEU A 221 -5.29 3.28 13.76
N LEU A 222 -5.32 3.69 12.50
CA LEU A 222 -6.46 4.44 11.94
C LEU A 222 -7.74 3.59 11.87
N VAL A 223 -7.64 2.39 11.32
CA VAL A 223 -8.77 1.45 11.18
C VAL A 223 -9.21 0.92 12.54
N GLY A 224 -8.26 0.60 13.42
CA GLY A 224 -8.53 0.20 14.80
C GLY A 224 -9.26 1.30 15.57
N GLY A 225 -8.82 2.55 15.46
CA GLY A 225 -9.48 3.71 16.04
C GLY A 225 -10.92 3.87 15.56
N LEU A 226 -11.16 3.73 14.25
CA LEU A 226 -12.51 3.73 13.68
C LEU A 226 -13.38 2.61 14.29
N PHE A 227 -12.88 1.38 14.38
CA PHE A 227 -13.64 0.26 14.93
C PHE A 227 -13.92 0.39 16.43
N LEU A 228 -12.97 0.91 17.20
CA LEU A 228 -13.18 1.22 18.62
C LEU A 228 -14.27 2.28 18.79
N TRP A 229 -14.23 3.34 17.99
CA TRP A 229 -15.25 4.39 18.01
C TRP A 229 -16.64 3.82 17.66
N LEU A 230 -16.75 3.02 16.60
CA LEU A 230 -18.00 2.39 16.19
C LEU A 230 -18.57 1.45 17.27
N ASN A 231 -17.70 0.70 17.96
CA ASN A 231 -18.10 -0.19 19.04
C ASN A 231 -18.63 0.60 20.25
N ASN A 232 -17.97 1.72 20.60
CA ASN A 232 -18.41 2.58 21.70
C ASN A 232 -19.79 3.21 21.41
N GLN A 233 -20.01 3.70 20.19
CA GLN A 233 -21.32 4.24 19.79
C GLN A 233 -22.44 3.19 19.86
N SER A 234 -22.13 1.94 19.49
CA SER A 234 -23.10 0.85 19.58
C SER A 234 -23.49 0.52 21.02
N ARG A 235 -22.54 0.61 21.96
CA ARG A 235 -22.83 0.40 23.40
C ARG A 235 -23.71 1.52 23.97
N LYS A 236 -23.42 2.78 23.63
CA LYS A 236 -24.20 3.93 24.07
C LYS A 236 -25.64 3.95 23.55
N ALA A 237 -25.92 3.31 22.41
CA ALA A 237 -27.27 3.21 21.86
C ALA A 237 -28.12 2.10 22.50
N VAL A 238 -27.52 1.25 23.34
CA VAL A 238 -28.18 0.12 24.02
C VAL A 238 -28.46 0.43 25.50
N LEU A 239 -27.79 1.44 26.06
CA LEU A 239 -28.01 1.99 27.40
C LEU A 239 -28.95 3.20 27.30
#